data_AF-A0A4U6SNE4-F1
#
_entry.id   AF-A0A4U6SNE4-F1
#
_cell.length_a   1.000
_cell.length_b   1.000
_cell.length_c   1.000
_cell.angle_alpha   90.00
_cell.angle_beta   90.00
_cell.angle_gamma   90.00
#
_symmetry.space_group_name_H-M   'P 1'
#
loop_
_entity.id
_entity.type
_entity.pdbx_description
1 polymer ?
#
loop_
_entity_poly.entity_id
_entity_poly.type
_entity_poly.pdbx_seq_one_letter_code
_entity_poly.pdbx_strand_id
1 'polypeptide(L)'
;MAKILLFLSLTFAIVAAEASTQPLSPATKKSIDDLTLLFQEVIDSINTATPPAKKPEATRASSKHIHTAELDVAKAAKAGDEKKLAHLILSYRMASTMVIHAPPAEKLKVMKDTFNSAAAPNALECPNIDKAYCETRSKLNTAILGVVAAASPEQKKLGDKDSTLPKSMHTAISTINKAYADGDDKEIARVLAAYNKAADSVIAAPPSDKLKVMESTFKHAAASGA
;
A
#
# COMPACT_ATOMS: atom_id res chain seq x y z
N MET A 1 -67.34 28.90 2.69
CA MET A 1 -66.34 28.92 1.60
C MET A 1 -64.96 28.86 2.22
N ALA A 2 -64.09 28.04 1.66
CA ALA A 2 -62.78 27.64 2.16
C ALA A 2 -61.80 28.80 2.45
N LYS A 3 -60.78 28.55 3.30
CA LYS A 3 -59.36 28.53 2.88
C LYS A 3 -58.36 28.26 4.03
N ILE A 4 -57.53 27.22 3.83
CA ILE A 4 -56.04 27.17 3.93
C ILE A 4 -55.45 27.40 5.34
N LEU A 5 -55.02 26.40 6.14
CA LEU A 5 -53.89 25.44 6.01
C LEU A 5 -52.51 26.11 5.87
N LEU A 6 -51.65 26.04 6.91
CA LEU A 6 -50.23 25.63 6.78
C LEU A 6 -49.52 25.60 8.14
N PHE A 7 -49.36 24.37 8.65
CA PHE A 7 -48.29 23.98 9.56
C PHE A 7 -46.96 24.00 8.80
N LEU A 8 -45.94 24.67 9.32
CA LEU A 8 -44.54 24.50 8.91
C LEU A 8 -43.67 24.30 10.14
N SER A 9 -43.67 23.07 10.66
CA SER A 9 -42.65 22.57 11.57
C SER A 9 -41.46 22.09 10.74
N LEU A 10 -40.44 22.95 10.60
CA LEU A 10 -39.20 22.63 9.92
C LEU A 10 -38.32 21.80 10.87
N THR A 11 -38.48 20.48 10.87
CA THR A 11 -37.54 19.57 11.54
C THR A 11 -36.31 19.37 10.65
N PHE A 12 -35.20 19.99 11.04
CA PHE A 12 -33.89 19.62 10.52
C PHE A 12 -33.57 18.19 10.96
N ALA A 13 -33.74 17.23 10.04
CA ALA A 13 -33.15 15.91 10.19
C ALA A 13 -31.63 16.06 10.03
N ILE A 14 -30.93 16.19 11.16
CA ILE A 14 -29.49 15.95 11.19
C ILE A 14 -29.34 14.45 10.92
N VAL A 15 -29.02 14.10 9.67
CA VAL A 15 -28.51 12.76 9.35
C VAL A 15 -27.13 12.68 10.00
N ALA A 16 -27.08 12.19 11.23
CA ALA A 16 -25.85 11.66 11.76
C ALA A 16 -25.45 10.51 10.83
N ALA A 17 -24.36 10.67 10.09
CA ALA A 17 -23.71 9.56 9.45
C ALA A 17 -23.24 8.63 10.58
N GLU A 18 -24.07 7.66 10.92
CA GLU A 18 -23.69 6.58 11.81
C GLU A 18 -22.52 5.87 11.14
N ALA A 19 -21.31 6.03 11.71
CA ALA A 19 -20.20 5.16 11.38
C ALA A 19 -20.71 3.73 11.62
N SER A 20 -20.94 2.95 10.56
CA SER A 20 -21.49 1.61 10.71
C SER A 20 -20.47 0.77 11.49
N THR A 21 -20.77 0.47 12.75
CA THR A 21 -19.98 -0.43 13.58
C THR A 21 -20.27 -1.88 13.20
N GLN A 22 -20.32 -2.19 11.90
CA GLN A 22 -20.49 -3.56 11.46
C GLN A 22 -19.27 -4.37 11.92
N PRO A 23 -19.48 -5.49 12.64
CA PRO A 23 -18.38 -6.31 13.07
C PRO A 23 -17.65 -6.88 11.85
N LEU A 24 -16.32 -6.78 11.85
CA LEU A 24 -15.47 -7.31 10.78
C LEU A 24 -15.76 -8.79 10.52
N SER A 25 -15.70 -9.19 9.25
CA SER A 25 -15.83 -10.59 8.87
C SER A 25 -14.75 -11.47 9.54
N PRO A 26 -15.02 -12.77 9.79
CA PRO A 26 -14.01 -13.69 10.31
C PRO A 26 -12.76 -13.78 9.42
N ALA A 27 -12.93 -13.73 8.10
CA ALA A 27 -11.82 -13.73 7.14
C ALA A 27 -10.95 -12.46 7.26
N THR A 28 -11.58 -11.31 7.47
CA THR A 28 -10.89 -10.04 7.69
C THR A 28 -10.08 -10.08 8.99
N LYS A 29 -10.66 -10.58 10.09
CA LYS A 29 -9.95 -10.75 11.37
C LYS A 29 -8.74 -11.66 11.22
N LYS A 30 -8.91 -12.83 10.60
CA LYS A 30 -7.81 -13.75 10.31
C LYS A 30 -6.70 -13.07 9.49
N SER A 31 -7.06 -12.22 8.52
CA SER A 31 -6.06 -11.51 7.70
C SER A 31 -5.24 -10.50 8.50
N ILE A 32 -5.82 -9.89 9.54
CA ILE A 32 -5.11 -9.01 10.48
C ILE A 32 -4.16 -9.84 11.37
N ASP A 33 -4.62 -10.98 11.88
CA ASP A 33 -3.78 -11.88 12.69
C ASP A 33 -2.59 -12.41 11.87
N ASP A 34 -2.84 -12.87 10.64
CA ASP A 34 -1.80 -13.34 9.72
C ASP A 34 -0.79 -12.22 9.39
N LEU A 35 -1.25 -10.97 9.24
CA LEU A 35 -0.37 -9.81 9.04
C LEU A 35 0.48 -9.51 10.28
N THR A 36 -0.09 -9.65 11.47
CA THR A 36 0.62 -9.43 12.75
C THR A 36 1.75 -10.43 12.92
N LEU A 37 1.52 -11.71 12.58
CA LEU A 37 2.57 -12.73 12.56
C LEU A 37 3.67 -12.39 11.55
N LEU A 38 3.30 -11.91 10.37
CA LEU A 38 4.26 -11.49 9.35
C LEU A 38 5.12 -10.29 9.80
N PHE A 39 4.57 -9.37 10.60
CA PHE A 39 5.36 -8.29 11.19
C PHE A 39 6.41 -8.79 12.18
N GLN A 40 6.10 -9.83 12.97
CA GLN A 40 7.10 -10.47 13.83
C GLN A 40 8.22 -11.10 13.00
N GLU A 41 7.88 -11.79 11.91
CA GLU A 41 8.86 -12.37 10.99
C GLU A 41 9.78 -11.29 10.37
N VAL A 42 9.25 -10.11 10.06
CA VAL A 42 10.06 -8.97 9.59
C VAL A 42 11.08 -8.54 10.65
N ILE A 43 10.67 -8.40 11.92
CA ILE A 43 11.58 -8.04 13.02
C ILE A 43 12.67 -9.11 13.17
N ASP A 44 12.30 -10.38 13.17
CA ASP A 44 13.23 -11.50 13.30
C ASP A 44 14.22 -11.57 12.13
N SER A 45 13.74 -11.32 10.90
CA SER A 45 14.57 -11.28 9.70
C SER A 45 15.62 -10.15 9.77
N ILE A 46 15.20 -8.95 10.21
CA ILE A 46 16.12 -7.82 10.43
C ILE A 46 17.13 -8.13 11.53
N ASN A 47 16.68 -8.67 12.66
CA ASN A 47 17.53 -8.99 13.80
C ASN A 47 18.53 -10.11 13.50
N THR A 48 18.16 -11.05 12.64
CA THR A 48 19.07 -12.11 12.15
C THR A 48 20.16 -11.52 11.25
N ALA A 49 19.82 -10.56 10.40
CA ALA A 49 20.78 -9.88 9.51
C ALA A 49 21.67 -8.84 10.23
N THR A 50 21.28 -8.40 11.42
CA THR A 50 21.94 -7.29 12.12
C THR A 50 23.04 -7.78 13.08
N PRO A 51 24.26 -7.21 13.02
CA PRO A 51 25.31 -7.51 14.00
C PRO A 51 24.85 -7.28 15.45
N PRO A 52 25.26 -8.10 16.44
CA PRO A 52 24.76 -8.03 17.81
C PRO A 52 24.76 -6.62 18.42
N ALA A 53 25.83 -5.85 18.21
CA ALA A 53 25.97 -4.49 18.72
C ALA A 53 24.93 -3.50 18.18
N LYS A 54 24.35 -3.75 16.99
CA LYS A 54 23.35 -2.89 16.33
C LYS A 54 21.92 -3.39 16.49
N LYS A 55 21.70 -4.59 17.06
CA LYS A 55 20.35 -5.17 17.22
C LYS A 55 19.37 -4.28 18.01
N PRO A 56 19.75 -3.63 19.13
CA PRO A 56 18.81 -2.76 19.84
C PRO A 56 18.31 -1.58 19.00
N GLU A 57 19.18 -1.00 18.18
CA GLU A 57 18.82 0.10 17.26
C GLU A 57 17.94 -0.41 16.12
N ALA A 58 18.32 -1.53 15.49
CA ALA A 58 17.55 -2.14 14.41
C ALA A 58 16.14 -2.55 14.86
N THR A 59 16.01 -3.19 16.02
CA THR A 59 14.70 -3.52 16.63
C THR A 59 13.87 -2.28 16.87
N ARG A 60 14.46 -1.21 17.45
CA ARG A 60 13.73 0.04 17.70
C ARG A 60 13.22 0.67 16.40
N ALA A 61 14.06 0.69 15.36
CA ALA A 61 13.70 1.22 14.06
C ALA A 61 12.57 0.40 13.40
N SER A 62 12.68 -0.93 13.41
CA SER A 62 11.67 -1.81 12.81
C SER A 62 10.34 -1.77 13.58
N SER A 63 10.37 -1.83 14.91
CA SER A 63 9.17 -1.72 15.74
C SER A 63 8.44 -0.38 15.54
N LYS A 64 9.15 0.73 15.30
CA LYS A 64 8.50 2.03 15.00
C LYS A 64 7.67 1.98 13.72
N HIS A 65 8.21 1.39 12.66
CA HIS A 65 7.50 1.24 11.38
C HIS A 65 6.32 0.27 11.51
N ILE A 66 6.49 -0.85 12.20
CA ILE A 66 5.41 -1.82 12.45
C ILE A 66 4.29 -1.22 13.30
N HIS A 67 4.62 -0.49 14.36
CA HIS A 67 3.61 0.15 15.20
C HIS A 67 2.76 1.14 14.40
N THR A 68 3.36 1.87 13.46
CA THR A 68 2.61 2.77 12.56
C THR A 68 1.65 1.97 11.68
N ALA A 69 2.11 0.85 11.13
CA ALA A 69 1.27 -0.04 10.31
C ALA A 69 0.08 -0.62 11.08
N GLU A 70 0.32 -1.08 12.31
CA GLU A 70 -0.73 -1.59 13.20
C GLU A 70 -1.77 -0.51 13.52
N LEU A 71 -1.34 0.73 13.77
CA LEU A 71 -2.26 1.85 14.01
C LEU A 71 -3.13 2.16 12.79
N ASP A 72 -2.58 2.13 11.58
CA ASP A 72 -3.34 2.39 10.35
C ASP A 72 -4.38 1.30 10.11
N VAL A 73 -3.99 0.03 10.26
CA VAL A 73 -4.88 -1.13 10.16
C VAL A 73 -5.99 -1.05 11.22
N ALA A 74 -5.64 -0.75 12.47
CA ALA A 74 -6.61 -0.61 13.57
C ALA A 74 -7.60 0.55 13.34
N LYS A 75 -7.14 1.69 12.81
CA LYS A 75 -8.02 2.81 12.45
C LYS A 75 -9.01 2.42 11.35
N ALA A 76 -8.54 1.77 10.28
CA ALA A 76 -9.40 1.31 9.20
C ALA A 76 -10.41 0.25 9.67
N ALA A 77 -9.96 -0.70 10.51
CA ALA A 77 -10.80 -1.70 11.15
C ALA A 77 -11.90 -1.07 12.01
N LYS A 78 -11.55 -0.08 12.85
CA LYS A 78 -12.51 0.62 13.70
C LYS A 78 -13.54 1.44 12.91
N ALA A 79 -13.13 1.98 11.75
CA ALA A 79 -14.00 2.73 10.86
C ALA A 79 -14.96 1.84 10.05
N GLY A 80 -14.79 0.51 10.06
CA GLY A 80 -15.58 -0.41 9.25
C GLY A 80 -15.30 -0.32 7.75
N ASP A 81 -14.24 0.38 7.33
CA ASP A 81 -13.87 0.54 5.93
C ASP A 81 -13.12 -0.69 5.43
N GLU A 82 -13.86 -1.76 5.11
CA GLU A 82 -13.27 -3.03 4.66
C GLU A 82 -12.43 -2.88 3.38
N LYS A 83 -12.75 -1.91 2.51
CA LYS A 83 -11.97 -1.66 1.29
C LYS A 83 -10.61 -1.05 1.62
N LYS A 84 -10.57 -0.04 2.50
CA LYS A 84 -9.32 0.56 3.00
C LYS A 84 -8.52 -0.45 3.82
N LEU A 85 -9.19 -1.26 4.63
CA LEU A 85 -8.56 -2.30 5.43
C LEU A 85 -7.91 -3.38 4.55
N ALA A 86 -8.62 -3.90 3.55
CA ALA A 86 -8.06 -4.86 2.60
C ALA A 86 -6.85 -4.29 1.83
N HIS A 87 -6.91 -3.01 1.45
CA HIS A 87 -5.81 -2.31 0.81
C HIS A 87 -4.57 -2.21 1.70
N LEU A 88 -4.75 -1.80 2.96
CA LEU A 88 -3.66 -1.68 3.93
C LEU A 88 -3.03 -3.05 4.22
N ILE A 89 -3.85 -4.08 4.44
CA ILE A 89 -3.36 -5.44 4.71
C ILE A 89 -2.51 -5.95 3.54
N LEU A 90 -2.99 -5.78 2.31
CA LEU A 90 -2.22 -6.20 1.13
C LEU A 90 -0.91 -5.43 1.00
N SER A 91 -0.96 -4.11 1.16
CA SER A 91 0.21 -3.23 1.00
C SER A 91 1.29 -3.55 2.02
N TYR A 92 0.92 -3.74 3.28
CA TYR A 92 1.87 -4.14 4.32
C TYR A 92 2.36 -5.56 4.16
N ARG A 93 1.53 -6.51 3.68
CA ARG A 93 1.98 -7.86 3.35
C ARG A 93 3.07 -7.84 2.28
N MET A 94 2.88 -7.05 1.22
CA MET A 94 3.88 -6.89 0.17
C MET A 94 5.15 -6.22 0.69
N ALA A 95 5.02 -5.15 1.47
CA ALA A 95 6.17 -4.46 2.08
C ALA A 95 6.98 -5.41 2.97
N SER A 96 6.31 -6.20 3.82
CA SER A 96 6.95 -7.21 4.68
C SER A 96 7.69 -8.27 3.87
N THR A 97 7.07 -8.82 2.81
CA THR A 97 7.75 -9.74 1.89
C THR A 97 9.02 -9.14 1.30
N MET A 98 8.98 -7.88 0.86
CA MET A 98 10.18 -7.21 0.31
C MET A 98 11.29 -7.11 1.35
N VAL A 99 10.97 -6.82 2.61
CA VAL A 99 11.97 -6.74 3.70
C VAL A 99 12.57 -8.11 4.01
N ILE A 100 11.73 -9.15 4.11
CA ILE A 100 12.15 -10.52 4.42
C ILE A 100 13.12 -11.04 3.34
N HIS A 101 12.90 -10.69 2.07
CA HIS A 101 13.72 -11.17 0.96
C HIS A 101 14.81 -10.19 0.50
N ALA A 102 14.89 -8.98 1.07
CA ALA A 102 15.95 -8.03 0.79
C ALA A 102 17.33 -8.56 1.24
N PRO A 103 18.43 -8.15 0.56
CA PRO A 103 19.79 -8.43 1.02
C PRO A 103 19.99 -8.02 2.48
N PRO A 104 20.76 -8.77 3.29
CA PRO A 104 20.88 -8.52 4.73
C PRO A 104 21.20 -7.07 5.11
N ALA A 105 22.14 -6.43 4.40
CA ALA A 105 22.53 -5.04 4.65
C ALA A 105 21.45 -4.00 4.29
N GLU A 106 20.52 -4.36 3.40
CA GLU A 106 19.51 -3.45 2.86
C GLU A 106 18.16 -3.55 3.58
N LYS A 107 17.94 -4.58 4.43
CA LYS A 107 16.62 -4.85 5.03
C LYS A 107 15.99 -3.64 5.72
N LEU A 108 16.76 -2.90 6.53
CA LEU A 108 16.26 -1.70 7.21
C LEU A 108 15.91 -0.57 6.23
N LYS A 109 16.74 -0.38 5.19
CA LYS A 109 16.47 0.61 4.15
C LYS A 109 15.20 0.25 3.38
N VAL A 110 15.09 -1.01 2.95
CA VAL A 110 13.90 -1.54 2.26
C VAL A 110 12.67 -1.36 3.14
N MET A 111 12.75 -1.66 4.44
CA MET A 111 11.63 -1.46 5.36
C MET A 111 11.18 0.00 5.42
N LYS A 112 12.13 0.94 5.58
CA LYS A 112 11.83 2.36 5.57
C LYS A 112 11.12 2.78 4.28
N ASP A 113 11.64 2.35 3.14
CA ASP A 113 11.09 2.72 1.82
C ASP A 113 9.70 2.11 1.58
N THR A 114 9.49 0.85 1.93
CA THR A 114 8.27 0.09 1.61
C THR A 114 7.16 0.27 2.63
N PHE A 115 7.46 0.38 3.94
CA PHE A 115 6.42 0.65 4.95
C PHE A 115 5.89 2.07 4.83
N ASN A 116 6.76 3.06 4.59
CA ASN A 116 6.30 4.42 4.30
C ASN A 116 5.46 4.46 3.01
N SER A 117 5.76 3.60 2.04
CA SER A 117 4.92 3.42 0.85
C SER A 117 3.54 2.87 1.18
N ALA A 118 3.49 1.84 2.02
CA ALA A 118 2.25 1.15 2.36
C ALA A 118 1.32 2.04 3.19
N ALA A 119 1.88 2.95 3.98
CA ALA A 119 1.16 3.97 4.75
C ALA A 119 0.65 5.15 3.90
N ALA A 120 0.98 5.22 2.60
CA ALA A 120 0.59 6.35 1.77
C ALA A 120 -0.95 6.44 1.64
N PRO A 121 -1.55 7.65 1.76
CA PRO A 121 -2.98 7.83 1.65
C PRO A 121 -3.48 7.52 0.23
N ASN A 122 -4.80 7.36 0.08
CA ASN A 122 -5.40 7.21 -1.24
C ASN A 122 -5.27 8.52 -2.05
N ALA A 123 -5.44 8.45 -3.38
CA ALA A 123 -5.26 9.58 -4.28
C ALA A 123 -6.11 10.81 -3.90
N LEU A 124 -7.31 10.58 -3.33
CA LEU A 124 -8.25 11.63 -2.92
C LEU A 124 -7.87 12.25 -1.56
N GLU A 125 -7.08 11.54 -0.74
CA GLU A 125 -6.56 11.94 0.57
C GLU A 125 -5.11 12.44 0.48
N CYS A 126 -4.55 12.57 -0.72
CA CYS A 126 -3.18 13.03 -0.91
C CYS A 126 -3.02 14.49 -0.46
N PRO A 127 -1.99 14.80 0.35
CA PRO A 127 -1.71 16.18 0.74
C PRO A 127 -1.34 17.03 -0.48
N ASN A 128 -1.54 18.35 -0.36
CA ASN A 128 -1.17 19.29 -1.43
C ASN A 128 0.35 19.36 -1.67
N ILE A 129 1.15 19.10 -0.62
CA ILE A 129 2.59 18.92 -0.75
C ILE A 129 2.85 17.54 -1.34
N ASP A 130 3.59 17.49 -2.45
CA ASP A 130 3.98 16.25 -3.12
C ASP A 130 2.80 15.39 -3.62
N LYS A 131 1.74 16.08 -4.05
CA LYS A 131 0.50 15.48 -4.58
C LYS A 131 0.77 14.49 -5.71
N ALA A 132 1.71 14.81 -6.61
CA ALA A 132 2.04 13.97 -7.76
C ALA A 132 2.68 12.64 -7.34
N TYR A 133 3.58 12.64 -6.35
CA TYR A 133 4.11 11.41 -5.75
C TYR A 133 2.99 10.55 -5.18
N CYS A 134 2.16 11.17 -4.34
CA CYS A 134 1.09 10.47 -3.64
C CYS A 134 0.05 9.88 -4.61
N GLU A 135 -0.39 10.64 -5.62
CA GLU A 135 -1.31 10.17 -6.65
C GLU A 135 -0.73 9.00 -7.44
N THR A 136 0.55 9.09 -7.83
CA THR A 136 1.24 8.01 -8.54
C THR A 136 1.31 6.75 -7.70
N ARG A 137 1.64 6.87 -6.40
CA ARG A 137 1.68 5.74 -5.46
C ARG A 137 0.31 5.10 -5.27
N SER A 138 -0.74 5.90 -5.10
CA SER A 138 -2.11 5.39 -4.99
C SER A 138 -2.55 4.66 -6.26
N LYS A 139 -2.17 5.16 -7.44
CA LYS A 139 -2.46 4.51 -8.72
C LYS A 139 -1.75 3.17 -8.86
N LEU A 140 -0.48 3.09 -8.48
CA LEU A 140 0.29 1.85 -8.45
C LEU A 140 -0.34 0.80 -7.53
N ASN A 141 -0.75 1.21 -6.32
CA ASN A 141 -1.43 0.30 -5.40
C ASN A 141 -2.79 -0.18 -5.97
N THR A 142 -3.50 0.66 -6.71
CA THR A 142 -4.75 0.27 -7.39
C THR A 142 -4.49 -0.76 -8.49
N ALA A 143 -3.47 -0.56 -9.31
CA ALA A 143 -3.05 -1.53 -10.33
C ALA A 143 -2.72 -2.90 -9.70
N ILE A 144 -1.98 -2.89 -8.58
CA ILE A 144 -1.61 -4.09 -7.83
C ILE A 144 -2.83 -4.81 -7.25
N LEU A 145 -3.79 -4.08 -6.66
CA LEU A 145 -5.04 -4.68 -6.20
C LEU A 145 -5.77 -5.38 -7.34
N GLY A 146 -5.79 -4.77 -8.53
CA GLY A 146 -6.34 -5.39 -9.74
C GLY A 146 -5.63 -6.70 -10.12
N VAL A 147 -4.30 -6.73 -10.02
CA VAL A 147 -3.50 -7.94 -10.24
C VAL A 147 -3.84 -9.02 -9.21
N VAL A 148 -3.90 -8.69 -7.92
CA VAL A 148 -4.20 -9.65 -6.86
C VAL A 148 -5.62 -10.19 -6.96
N ALA A 149 -6.59 -9.33 -7.29
CA ALA A 149 -7.97 -9.76 -7.51
C ALA A 149 -8.07 -10.76 -8.67
N ALA A 150 -7.30 -10.54 -9.74
CA ALA A 150 -7.29 -11.39 -10.93
C ALA A 150 -6.35 -12.62 -10.84
N ALA A 151 -5.44 -12.64 -9.87
CA ALA A 151 -4.41 -13.66 -9.75
C ALA A 151 -4.98 -15.05 -9.44
N SER A 152 -4.44 -16.06 -10.11
CA SER A 152 -4.67 -17.47 -9.76
C SER A 152 -4.16 -17.77 -8.34
N PRO A 153 -4.63 -18.85 -7.68
CA PRO A 153 -4.10 -19.26 -6.38
C PRO A 153 -2.57 -19.42 -6.36
N GLU A 154 -1.95 -19.88 -7.45
CA GLU A 154 -0.50 -19.97 -7.58
C GLU A 154 0.17 -18.58 -7.63
N GLN A 155 -0.44 -17.63 -8.34
CA GLN A 155 0.06 -16.26 -8.49
C GLN A 155 -0.13 -15.41 -7.21
N LYS A 156 -1.06 -15.80 -6.32
CA LYS A 156 -1.31 -15.15 -5.03
C LYS A 156 -0.29 -15.50 -3.95
N LYS A 157 0.69 -16.36 -4.22
CA LYS A 157 1.76 -16.72 -3.29
C LYS A 157 2.74 -15.54 -3.12
N LEU A 158 2.31 -14.53 -2.36
CA LEU A 158 3.09 -13.35 -1.98
C LEU A 158 4.25 -13.66 -1.03
N GLY A 159 4.31 -14.86 -0.44
CA GLY A 159 5.41 -15.26 0.46
C GLY A 159 6.66 -15.78 -0.25
N ASP A 160 6.56 -16.09 -1.54
CA ASP A 160 7.68 -16.62 -2.31
C ASP A 160 8.67 -15.50 -2.66
N LYS A 161 9.97 -15.75 -2.41
CA LYS A 161 11.07 -14.87 -2.81
C LYS A 161 11.08 -14.61 -4.33
N ASP A 162 10.52 -15.53 -5.11
CA ASP A 162 10.45 -15.45 -6.56
C ASP A 162 9.14 -14.85 -7.09
N SER A 163 8.27 -14.39 -6.20
CA SER A 163 7.04 -13.72 -6.57
C SER A 163 7.30 -12.44 -7.37
N THR A 164 6.79 -12.40 -8.61
CA THR A 164 6.91 -11.27 -9.54
C THR A 164 6.27 -10.00 -8.99
N LEU A 165 5.21 -10.12 -8.19
CA LEU A 165 4.41 -8.99 -7.74
C LEU A 165 5.17 -8.11 -6.70
N PRO A 166 5.71 -8.64 -5.59
CA PRO A 166 6.60 -7.90 -4.70
C PRO A 166 7.85 -7.34 -5.41
N LYS A 167 8.49 -8.10 -6.32
CA LYS A 167 9.67 -7.63 -7.08
C LYS A 167 9.35 -6.41 -7.96
N SER A 168 8.23 -6.45 -8.67
CA SER A 168 7.80 -5.34 -9.54
C SER A 168 7.50 -4.08 -8.74
N MET A 169 6.79 -4.23 -7.61
CA MET A 169 6.49 -3.08 -6.75
C MET A 169 7.74 -2.52 -6.07
N HIS A 170 8.66 -3.36 -5.61
CA HIS A 170 9.93 -2.90 -5.07
C HIS A 170 10.72 -2.06 -6.08
N THR A 171 10.77 -2.52 -7.33
CA THR A 171 11.42 -1.80 -8.44
C THR A 171 10.79 -0.43 -8.65
N ALA A 172 9.45 -0.35 -8.68
CA ALA A 172 8.73 0.91 -8.82
C ALA A 172 9.01 1.88 -7.66
N ILE A 173 8.88 1.41 -6.42
CA ILE A 173 9.15 2.22 -5.22
C ILE A 173 10.60 2.73 -5.22
N SER A 174 11.56 1.85 -5.49
CA SER A 174 12.98 2.19 -5.48
C SER A 174 13.33 3.23 -6.54
N THR A 175 12.82 3.06 -7.77
CA THR A 175 13.06 4.00 -8.87
C THR A 175 12.49 5.39 -8.57
N ILE A 176 11.24 5.44 -8.08
CA ILE A 176 10.62 6.71 -7.69
C ILE A 176 11.40 7.36 -6.55
N ASN A 177 11.70 6.62 -5.47
CA ASN A 177 12.43 7.18 -4.33
C ASN A 177 13.83 7.69 -4.73
N LYS A 178 14.50 7.02 -5.68
CA LYS A 178 15.78 7.47 -6.21
C LYS A 178 15.65 8.81 -6.94
N ALA A 179 14.68 8.95 -7.85
CA ALA A 179 14.45 10.23 -8.55
C ALA A 179 14.22 11.40 -7.57
N TYR A 180 13.48 11.16 -6.49
CA TYR A 180 13.27 12.15 -5.43
C TYR A 180 14.54 12.46 -4.63
N ALA A 181 15.40 11.47 -4.40
CA ALA A 181 16.66 11.68 -3.71
C ALA A 181 17.65 12.50 -4.55
N ASP A 182 17.62 12.34 -5.87
CA ASP A 182 18.47 13.07 -6.81
C ASP A 182 18.02 14.53 -6.99
N GLY A 183 16.74 14.82 -6.74
CA GLY A 183 16.21 16.19 -6.65
C GLY A 183 16.06 16.92 -8.00
N ASP A 184 16.17 16.22 -9.13
CA ASP A 184 15.90 16.78 -10.45
C ASP A 184 14.39 16.71 -10.76
N ASP A 185 13.73 17.86 -10.73
CA ASP A 185 12.29 18.00 -10.99
C ASP A 185 11.86 17.40 -12.33
N LYS A 186 12.70 17.47 -13.38
CA LYS A 186 12.38 16.89 -14.69
C LYS A 186 12.42 15.37 -14.62
N GLU A 187 13.42 14.83 -13.94
CA GLU A 187 13.56 13.39 -13.75
C GLU A 187 12.42 12.82 -12.89
N ILE A 188 12.08 13.51 -11.80
CA ILE A 188 10.93 13.19 -10.96
C ILE A 188 9.65 13.15 -11.81
N ALA A 189 9.35 14.21 -12.55
CA ALA A 189 8.14 14.29 -13.37
C ALA A 189 8.09 13.16 -14.40
N ARG A 190 9.22 12.85 -15.02
CA ARG A 190 9.36 11.81 -16.05
C ARG A 190 9.14 10.40 -15.48
N VAL A 191 9.76 10.09 -14.34
CA VAL A 191 9.60 8.80 -13.66
C VAL A 191 8.15 8.60 -13.21
N LEU A 192 7.53 9.62 -12.61
CA LEU A 192 6.13 9.56 -12.21
C LEU A 192 5.20 9.36 -13.40
N ALA A 193 5.42 10.08 -14.52
CA ALA A 193 4.64 9.91 -15.73
C ALA A 193 4.75 8.50 -16.31
N ALA A 194 5.97 7.93 -16.33
CA ALA A 194 6.21 6.56 -16.81
C ALA A 194 5.45 5.52 -15.97
N TYR A 195 5.51 5.63 -14.64
CA TYR A 195 4.80 4.72 -13.73
C TYR A 195 3.28 4.92 -13.74
N ASN A 196 2.79 6.14 -13.93
CA ASN A 196 1.36 6.38 -14.12
C ASN A 196 0.84 5.69 -15.39
N LYS A 197 1.56 5.81 -16.51
CA LYS A 197 1.21 5.13 -17.77
C LYS A 197 1.28 3.61 -17.64
N ALA A 198 2.29 3.10 -16.92
CA ALA A 198 2.41 1.68 -16.64
C ALA A 198 1.22 1.17 -15.81
N ALA A 199 0.84 1.90 -14.76
CA ALA A 199 -0.33 1.58 -13.92
C ALA A 199 -1.64 1.60 -14.72
N ASP A 200 -1.85 2.59 -15.58
CA ASP A 200 -3.02 2.64 -16.47
C ASP A 200 -3.11 1.40 -17.37
N SER A 201 -1.97 0.97 -17.91
CA SER A 201 -1.90 -0.23 -18.75
C SER A 201 -2.31 -1.49 -17.97
N VAL A 202 -1.88 -1.63 -16.71
CA VAL A 202 -2.27 -2.76 -15.84
C VAL A 202 -3.75 -2.71 -15.47
N ILE A 203 -4.27 -1.53 -15.18
CA ILE A 203 -5.69 -1.33 -14.84
C ILE A 203 -6.57 -1.70 -16.04
N ALA A 204 -6.19 -1.29 -17.24
CA ALA A 204 -6.93 -1.58 -18.48
C ALA A 204 -6.78 -3.03 -18.98
N ALA A 205 -5.73 -3.75 -18.57
CA ALA A 205 -5.46 -5.10 -19.05
C ALA A 205 -6.56 -6.11 -18.64
N PRO A 206 -6.86 -7.13 -19.49
CA PRO A 206 -7.72 -8.25 -19.13
C PRO A 206 -7.24 -8.96 -17.85
N PRO A 207 -8.13 -9.52 -17.01
CA PRO A 207 -7.75 -10.13 -15.72
C PRO A 207 -6.59 -11.12 -15.83
N SER A 208 -6.60 -12.04 -16.80
CA SER A 208 -5.54 -13.04 -17.01
C SER A 208 -4.18 -12.44 -17.33
N ASP A 209 -4.16 -11.22 -17.88
CA ASP A 209 -2.96 -10.60 -18.42
C ASP A 209 -2.38 -9.55 -17.48
N LYS A 210 -3.12 -9.13 -16.43
CA LYS A 210 -2.72 -8.05 -15.52
C LYS A 210 -1.33 -8.25 -14.93
N LEU A 211 -0.99 -9.45 -14.48
CA LEU A 211 0.34 -9.75 -13.91
C LEU A 211 1.46 -9.60 -14.95
N LYS A 212 1.26 -10.16 -16.16
CA LYS A 212 2.21 -10.09 -17.26
C LYS A 212 2.41 -8.65 -17.75
N VAL A 213 1.31 -7.91 -17.87
CA VAL A 213 1.35 -6.49 -18.25
C VAL A 213 2.09 -5.69 -17.20
N MET A 214 1.83 -5.91 -15.91
CA MET A 214 2.54 -5.21 -14.83
C MET A 214 4.04 -5.49 -14.87
N GLU A 215 4.45 -6.75 -14.97
CA GLU A 215 5.86 -7.12 -15.05
C GLU A 215 6.56 -6.41 -16.22
N SER A 216 5.94 -6.43 -17.39
CA SER A 216 6.50 -5.82 -18.60
C SER A 216 6.56 -4.30 -18.52
N THR A 217 5.46 -3.64 -18.12
CA THR A 217 5.37 -2.17 -18.14
C THR A 217 6.15 -1.54 -16.99
N PHE A 218 6.23 -2.18 -15.81
CA PHE A 218 7.01 -1.65 -14.69
C PHE A 218 8.51 -1.79 -14.97
N LYS A 219 8.93 -2.88 -15.61
CA LYS A 219 10.32 -3.02 -16.10
C LYS A 219 10.67 -1.95 -17.12
N HIS A 220 9.75 -1.67 -18.07
CA HIS A 220 9.96 -0.61 -19.07
C HIS A 220 10.01 0.78 -18.42
N ALA A 221 9.12 1.07 -17.47
CA ALA A 221 9.13 2.34 -16.72
C ALA A 221 10.43 2.50 -15.92
N ALA A 222 10.91 1.45 -15.27
CA ALA A 222 12.19 1.45 -14.54
C ALA A 222 13.37 1.76 -15.46
N ALA A 223 13.42 1.13 -16.64
CA ALA A 223 14.47 1.36 -17.64
C ALA A 223 14.39 2.75 -18.27
N SER A 224 13.20 3.35 -18.32
CA SER A 224 13.10 4.75 -18.71
C SER A 224 13.74 5.63 -17.63
N GLY A 225 13.49 5.38 -16.34
CA GLY A 225 13.96 6.17 -15.18
C GLY A 225 15.44 6.05 -14.77
N ALA A 226 16.29 5.44 -15.61
CA ALA A 226 17.72 5.20 -15.32
C ALA A 226 18.60 5.91 -16.35
#